data_AF-A0A3N5RN14-F1
#
_entry.id   AF-A0A3N5RN14-F1
#
_cell.length_a   1.000
_cell.length_b   1.000
_cell.length_c   1.000
_cell.angle_alpha   90.00
_cell.angle_beta   90.00
_cell.angle_gamma   90.00
#
_symmetry.space_group_name_H-M   'P 1'
#
loop_
_entity.id
_entity.type
_entity.pdbx_description
1 polymer ?
#
loop_
_entity_poly.entity_id
_entity_poly.type
_entity_poly.pdbx_seq_one_letter_code
_entity_poly.pdbx_strand_id
1 'polypeptide(L)' 'MTLTDFHARLATTVLLYTLALAVWGFIRFFLKRGIEGNYWGALVIAEIVILVQGAIGIYL' A
#
# COMPACT_ATOMS: atom_id res chain seq x y z
N MET A 1 9.29 -10.84 -18.89
CA MET A 1 8.26 -10.15 -18.08
C MET A 1 7.97 -8.83 -18.76
N THR A 2 6.73 -8.59 -19.16
CA THR A 2 6.32 -7.33 -19.81
C THR A 2 5.99 -6.25 -18.76
N LEU A 3 5.87 -4.99 -19.18
CA LEU A 3 5.42 -3.92 -18.29
C LEU A 3 3.99 -4.14 -17.80
N THR A 4 3.12 -4.71 -18.65
CA THR A 4 1.76 -5.11 -18.27
C THR A 4 1.77 -6.22 -17.21
N ASP A 5 2.64 -7.23 -17.34
CA ASP A 5 2.81 -8.27 -16.31
C ASP A 5 3.30 -7.68 -14.99
N PHE A 6 4.22 -6.71 -15.05
CA PHE A 6 4.69 -5.98 -13.88
C PHE A 6 3.56 -5.22 -13.20
N HIS A 7 2.79 -4.44 -13.97
CA HIS A 7 1.66 -3.68 -13.46
C HIS A 7 0.61 -4.57 -12.79
N ALA A 8 0.27 -5.72 -13.39
CA ALA A 8 -0.71 -6.65 -12.81
C ALA A 8 -0.25 -7.25 -11.47
N ARG A 9 1.03 -7.66 -11.39
CA ARG A 9 1.59 -8.21 -10.14
C ARG A 9 1.75 -7.14 -9.07
N LEU A 10 2.21 -5.96 -9.45
CA LEU A 10 2.32 -4.82 -8.54
C LEU A 10 0.95 -4.38 -8.01
N ALA A 11 -0.11 -4.41 -8.83
CA ALA A 11 -1.49 -4.16 -8.38
C ALA A 11 -1.88 -5.10 -7.22
N THR A 12 -1.57 -6.39 -7.36
CA THR A 12 -1.86 -7.39 -6.33
C THR A 12 -1.05 -7.11 -5.05
N THR A 13 0.23 -6.76 -5.18
CA THR A 13 1.07 -6.37 -4.05
C THR A 13 0.54 -5.14 -3.33
N VAL A 14 0.16 -4.09 -4.06
CA VAL A 14 -0.43 -2.85 -3.51
C VAL A 14 -1.72 -3.17 -2.75
N LEU A 15 -2.61 -3.97 -3.34
CA LEU A 15 -3.87 -4.36 -2.71
C LEU A 15 -3.62 -5.14 -1.41
N LEU A 16 -2.77 -6.16 -1.44
CA LEU A 16 -2.49 -6.97 -0.25
C LEU A 16 -1.80 -6.16 0.85
N TYR A 17 -0.86 -5.29 0.48
CA TYR A 17 -0.16 -4.43 1.43
C TYR A 17 -1.11 -3.43 2.09
N THR A 18 -1.92 -2.74 1.30
CA THR A 18 -2.91 -1.77 1.82
C THR A 18 -3.97 -2.43 2.68
N LEU A 19 -4.46 -3.63 2.32
CA LEU A 19 -5.37 -4.41 3.16
C LEU A 19 -4.72 -4.78 4.50
N ALA A 20 -3.45 -5.20 4.51
CA ALA A 20 -2.72 -5.48 5.74
C ALA A 20 -2.59 -4.23 6.63
N LEU A 21 -2.31 -3.06 6.03
CA LEU A 21 -2.27 -1.78 6.77
C LEU A 21 -3.64 -1.33 7.28
N ALA A 22 -4.71 -1.61 6.55
CA ALA A 22 -6.07 -1.35 7.00
C ALA A 22 -6.41 -2.19 8.24
N VAL A 23 -6.12 -3.50 8.20
CA VAL A 23 -6.29 -4.40 9.35
C VAL A 23 -5.46 -3.91 10.54
N TRP A 24 -4.18 -3.59 10.34
CA TRP A 24 -3.33 -3.05 11.41
C TRP A 24 -3.86 -1.72 11.94
N GLY A 25 -4.34 -0.83 11.07
CA GLY A 25 -4.97 0.44 11.43
C GLY A 25 -6.19 0.24 12.32
N PHE A 26 -7.10 -0.66 11.94
CA PHE A 26 -8.27 -1.01 12.74
C PHE A 26 -7.89 -1.60 14.10
N ILE A 27 -6.93 -2.51 14.15
CA ILE A 27 -6.43 -3.08 15.42
C ILE A 27 -5.94 -1.94 16.33
N ARG A 28 -5.15 -1.00 15.81
CA ARG A 28 -4.66 0.13 16.62
C ARG A 28 -5.78 1.06 17.07
N PHE A 29 -6.77 1.32 16.21
CA PHE A 29 -7.95 2.10 16.56
C PHE A 29 -8.71 1.48 17.72
N PHE A 30 -9.01 0.18 17.66
CA PHE A 30 -9.70 -0.53 18.76
C PHE A 30 -8.87 -0.58 20.04
N LEU A 31 -7.54 -0.66 19.92
CA LEU A 31 -6.61 -0.59 21.05
C LEU A 31 -6.36 0.85 21.55
N LYS A 32 -7.01 1.87 20.97
CA LYS A 32 -6.82 3.29 21.29
C LYS A 32 -5.36 3.74 21.23
N ARG A 33 -4.58 3.15 20.32
CA ARG A 33 -3.18 3.53 20.09
C ARG A 33 -3.11 4.66 19.05
N GLY A 34 -2.30 5.67 19.34
CA GLY A 34 -2.03 6.75 18.40
C GLY A 34 -1.22 6.29 17.19
N ILE A 35 -0.96 7.22 16.26
CA ILE A 35 -0.13 6.92 15.09
C ILE A 35 1.35 7.00 15.47
N GLU A 36 1.95 5.84 15.74
CA GLU A 36 3.38 5.70 15.97
C GLU A 36 4.20 5.71 14.66
N GLY A 37 5.50 6.01 14.76
CA GLY A 37 6.40 6.15 13.61
C GLY A 37 6.49 4.91 12.71
N ASN A 38 6.34 3.70 13.28
CA ASN A 38 6.35 2.45 12.52
C ASN A 38 5.21 2.36 11.49
N TYR A 39 3.98 2.69 11.90
CA TYR A 39 2.82 2.67 11.03
C TYR A 39 2.78 3.87 10.11
N TRP A 40 3.21 5.05 10.59
CA TRP A 40 3.37 6.22 9.73
C TRP A 40 4.30 5.89 8.56
N GLY A 41 5.45 5.27 8.83
CA GLY A 41 6.37 4.81 7.79
C GLY A 41 5.73 3.80 6.84
N ALA A 42 4.95 2.85 7.37
CA ALA A 42 4.23 1.88 6.55
C ALA A 42 3.18 2.53 5.63
N LEU A 43 2.43 3.53 6.11
CA LEU A 43 1.51 4.32 5.30
C LEU A 43 2.22 5.09 4.19
N VAL A 44 3.38 5.69 4.49
CA VAL A 44 4.20 6.40 3.48
C VAL A 44 4.66 5.45 2.38
N ILE A 45 5.08 4.23 2.75
CA ILE A 45 5.43 3.20 1.75
C ILE A 45 4.20 2.86 0.89
N ALA A 46 3.02 2.68 1.49
CA ALA A 46 1.81 2.39 0.73
C ALA A 46 1.49 3.48 -0.28
N GLU A 47 1.56 4.75 0.13
CA GLU A 47 1.33 5.90 -0.74
C GLU A 47 2.32 5.93 -1.91
N ILE A 48 3.62 5.75 -1.64
CA ILE A 48 4.66 5.73 -2.69
C ILE A 48 4.36 4.63 -3.71
N VAL A 49 4.04 3.41 -3.25
CA VAL A 49 3.81 2.28 -4.17
C VAL A 49 2.50 2.47 -4.95
N ILE A 50 1.45 3.05 -4.35
CA ILE A 50 0.21 3.42 -5.06
C ILE A 50 0.50 4.44 -6.16
N LEU A 51 1.29 5.49 -5.87
CA LEU A 51 1.64 6.52 -6.87
C LEU A 51 2.43 5.91 -8.04
N VAL A 52 3.40 5.03 -7.75
CA VAL A 52 4.15 4.31 -8.79
C VAL A 52 3.22 3.42 -9.61
N GLN A 53 2.33 2.66 -8.97
CA GLN A 53 1.37 1.79 -9.66
C GLN A 53 0.40 2.59 -10.54
N GLY A 54 -0.09 3.73 -10.06
CA GLY A 54 -0.96 4.64 -10.79
C GLY A 54 -0.26 5.27 -11.99
N ALA A 55 1.00 5.71 -11.82
CA ALA A 55 1.80 6.26 -12.91
C ALA A 55 2.04 5.22 -14.03
N ILE A 56 2.32 3.97 -13.67
CA ILE A 56 2.45 2.88 -14.64
C ILE A 56 1.11 2.63 -15.35
N GLY A 57 -0.01 2.65 -14.62
CA GLY A 57 -1.34 2.48 -15.20
C GLY A 57 -1.77 3.62 -16.14
N ILE A 58 -1.28 4.85 -15.91
CA ILE A 58 -1.50 5.99 -16.83
C ILE A 58 -0.69 5.82 -18.12
N TYR A 59 0.48 5.20 -18.05
CA TYR A 59 1.37 5.00 -19.20
C TYR A 59 0.96 3.84 -20.10
N LEU A 60 0.41 2.76 -19.52
CA LEU A 60 -0.05 1.57 -20.24
C LEU A 60 -1.38 1.81 -20.98
#